data_AF-A0A1F5MZQ5-F1
#
_entry.id   AF-A0A1F5MZQ5-F1
#
_cell.length_a   1.000
_cell.length_b   1.000
_cell.length_c   1.000
_cell.angle_alpha   90.00
_cell.angle_beta   90.00
_cell.angle_gamma   90.00
#
_symmetry.space_group_name_H-M   'P 1'
#
loop_
_entity.id
_entity.type
_entity.pdbx_description
1 polymer ?
#
loop_
_entity_poly.entity_id
_entity_poly.type
_entity_poly.pdbx_seq_one_letter_code
_entity_poly.pdbx_strand_id
1 'polypeptide(L)' 'MAKSSPLLIDIGSGLSIMASLPTLNSWETADRPKRAKAGTFGFNFQTNNLEYWDGNSWFAASMKEK' A
#
# COMPACT_ATOMS: atom_id res chain seq x y z
N MET A 1 20.89 -9.19 18.60
CA MET A 1 21.14 -8.25 17.48
C MET A 1 19.82 -7.66 17.05
N ALA A 2 19.65 -6.33 17.14
CA ALA A 2 18.40 -5.67 16.78
C ALA A 2 18.13 -5.86 15.28
N LYS A 3 17.20 -6.77 14.98
CA LYS A 3 16.89 -7.24 13.62
C LYS A 3 15.70 -6.43 13.07
N SER A 4 15.75 -5.10 13.15
CA SER A 4 14.61 -4.25 12.74
C SER A 4 14.93 -2.77 12.48
N SER A 5 16.17 -2.42 12.11
CA SER A 5 16.45 -1.06 11.65
C SER A 5 16.28 -0.99 10.13
N PRO A 6 15.43 -0.09 9.59
CA PRO A 6 15.27 0.05 8.15
C PRO A 6 16.59 0.46 7.50
N LEU A 7 16.89 -0.12 6.35
CA LEU A 7 17.99 0.36 5.51
C LEU A 7 17.49 1.59 4.76
N LEU A 8 18.04 2.77 5.07
CA LEU A 8 17.70 4.00 4.36
C LEU A 8 18.63 4.16 3.15
N ILE A 9 18.05 4.16 1.95
CA ILE A 9 18.77 4.46 0.72
C ILE A 9 18.47 5.92 0.35
N ASP A 10 19.51 6.75 0.34
CA ASP A 10 19.40 8.14 -0.14
C ASP A 10 19.10 8.16 -1.64
N ILE A 11 18.12 8.97 -2.03
CA ILE A 11 17.72 9.15 -3.43
C ILE A 11 17.88 10.60 -3.88
N GLY A 12 18.71 11.38 -3.16
CA GLY A 12 18.91 12.80 -3.40
C GLY A 12 17.81 13.69 -2.82
N SER A 13 18.04 15.02 -2.89
CA SER A 13 17.07 16.05 -2.44
C SER A 13 16.60 15.92 -0.99
N GLY A 14 17.39 15.30 -0.11
CA GLY A 14 17.01 15.03 1.28
C GLY A 14 15.94 13.95 1.43
N LEU A 15 15.71 13.15 0.39
CA LEU A 15 14.76 12.05 0.39
C LEU A 15 15.49 10.71 0.58
N SER A 16 14.84 9.79 1.29
CA SER A 16 15.34 8.43 1.46
C SER A 16 14.21 7.43 1.33
N ILE A 17 14.50 6.28 0.74
CA ILE A 17 13.58 5.13 0.72
C ILE A 17 13.97 4.13 1.79
N MET A 18 12.97 3.56 2.45
CA MET A 18 13.18 2.45 3.38
C MET A 18 13.26 1.15 2.58
N ALA A 19 14.47 0.66 2.35
CA ALA A 19 14.68 -0.67 1.80
C ALA A 19 14.42 -1.75 2.87
N SER A 20 13.99 -2.92 2.40
CA SER A 20 13.76 -4.14 3.19
C SER A 20 12.59 -4.15 4.18
N LEU A 21 11.81 -3.06 4.29
CA LEU A 21 10.56 -3.08 5.06
C LEU A 21 9.37 -3.50 4.19
N PRO A 22 8.37 -4.21 4.75
CA PRO A 22 7.11 -4.43 4.08
C PRO A 22 6.46 -3.11 3.72
N THR A 23 6.11 -2.94 2.45
CA THR A 23 5.30 -1.81 2.00
C THR A 23 3.83 -2.24 1.93
N LEU A 24 2.93 -1.27 2.09
CA LEU A 24 1.54 -1.48 1.71
C LEU A 24 1.47 -1.63 0.19
N ASN A 25 0.76 -2.65 -0.30
CA ASN A 25 0.50 -2.77 -1.73
C ASN A 25 -0.30 -1.57 -2.22
N SER A 26 -0.04 -1.11 -3.44
CA SER A 26 -0.73 0.02 -4.04
C SER A 26 -1.04 -0.24 -5.50
N TRP A 27 -2.19 0.26 -5.98
CA TRP A 27 -2.68 0.00 -7.33
C TRP A 27 -3.58 1.13 -7.86
N GLU A 28 -3.78 1.16 -9.17
CA GLU A 28 -4.95 1.82 -9.77
C GLU A 28 -6.16 0.90 -9.71
N THR A 29 -7.36 1.46 -9.93
CA THR A 29 -8.61 0.67 -9.89
C THR A 29 -8.60 -0.48 -10.90
N ALA A 30 -8.00 -0.27 -12.08
CA ALA A 30 -7.88 -1.27 -13.14
C ALA A 30 -6.84 -2.37 -12.82
N ASP A 31 -5.86 -2.06 -11.97
CA ASP A 31 -4.74 -2.94 -11.60
C ASP A 31 -4.96 -3.64 -10.27
N ARG A 32 -6.15 -3.51 -9.67
CA ARG A 32 -6.56 -4.31 -8.52
C ARG A 32 -6.26 -5.80 -8.76
N PRO A 33 -5.80 -6.55 -7.73
CA PRO A 33 -5.51 -7.96 -7.88
C PRO A 33 -6.69 -8.76 -8.46
N LYS A 34 -6.54 -9.26 -9.69
CA LYS A 34 -7.60 -10.01 -10.41
C LYS A 34 -7.99 -11.33 -9.74
N ARG A 35 -7.12 -11.86 -8.88
CA ARG A 35 -7.34 -13.07 -8.07
C ARG A 35 -7.09 -12.78 -6.59
N ALA A 36 -7.72 -11.71 -6.09
CA ALA A 36 -7.65 -11.35 -4.68
C ALA A 36 -8.22 -12.47 -3.79
N LYS A 37 -7.52 -12.78 -2.69
CA LYS A 37 -8.05 -13.63 -1.61
C LYS A 37 -8.74 -12.74 -0.59
N ALA A 38 -9.77 -13.24 0.11
CA ALA A 38 -10.36 -12.53 1.24
C ALA A 38 -9.26 -12.09 2.20
N GLY A 39 -9.27 -10.82 2.63
CA GLY A 39 -8.16 -10.25 3.40
C GLY A 39 -7.16 -9.43 2.59
N THR A 40 -7.21 -9.47 1.25
CA THR A 40 -6.32 -8.64 0.41
C THR A 40 -6.67 -7.16 0.64
N PHE A 41 -5.68 -6.35 1.00
CA PHE A 41 -5.86 -4.92 1.22
C PHE A 41 -4.67 -4.12 0.69
N GLY A 42 -4.90 -2.84 0.42
CA GLY A 42 -3.89 -1.95 -0.16
C GLY A 42 -4.46 -0.58 -0.49
N PHE A 43 -3.60 0.29 -0.99
CA PHE A 43 -3.95 1.68 -1.28
C PHE A 43 -4.23 1.89 -2.76
N ASN A 44 -5.44 2.37 -3.07
CA ASN A 44 -5.77 2.81 -4.42
C ASN A 44 -5.42 4.29 -4.58
N PHE A 45 -4.28 4.55 -5.23
CA PHE A 45 -3.77 5.92 -5.40
C PHE A 45 -4.55 6.73 -6.43
N GLN A 46 -5.34 6.10 -7.29
CA GLN A 46 -6.22 6.79 -8.24
C GLN A 46 -7.45 7.38 -7.52
N THR A 47 -8.01 6.66 -6.54
CA THR A 47 -9.21 7.09 -5.81
C THR A 47 -8.92 7.69 -4.44
N ASN A 48 -7.67 7.62 -3.99
CA ASN A 48 -7.20 8.04 -2.67
C ASN A 48 -7.98 7.33 -1.54
N ASN A 49 -8.11 6.01 -1.70
CA ASN A 49 -8.84 5.13 -0.79
C ASN A 49 -7.94 4.00 -0.29
N LEU A 50 -8.11 3.64 0.98
CA LEU A 50 -7.68 2.34 1.48
C LEU A 50 -8.73 1.30 1.09
N GLU A 51 -8.33 0.26 0.38
CA GLU A 51 -9.22 -0.76 -0.17
C GLU A 51 -8.99 -2.13 0.46
N TYR A 52 -10.08 -2.88 0.62
CA TYR A 52 -10.09 -4.23 1.18
C TYR A 52 -11.03 -5.15 0.38
N TRP A 53 -10.57 -6.37 0.10
CA TRP A 53 -11.36 -7.41 -0.55
C TRP A 53 -11.92 -8.38 0.50
N ASP A 54 -13.25 -8.46 0.59
CA ASP A 54 -13.93 -9.35 1.54
C ASP A 54 -14.06 -10.80 1.05
N GLY A 55 -13.73 -11.06 -0.22
CA GLY A 55 -13.95 -12.33 -0.90
C GLY A 55 -14.91 -12.23 -2.09
N ASN A 56 -15.72 -11.17 -2.15
CA ASN A 56 -16.75 -10.97 -3.17
C ASN A 56 -16.74 -9.56 -3.78
N SER A 57 -16.42 -8.53 -2.99
CA SER A 57 -16.43 -7.13 -3.36
C SER A 57 -15.27 -6.34 -2.74
N TRP A 58 -14.92 -5.22 -3.38
CA TRP A 58 -13.98 -4.25 -2.82
C TRP A 58 -14.73 -3.23 -1.95
N PHE A 59 -14.30 -3.09 -0.71
CA PHE A 59 -14.68 -2.00 0.19
C PHE A 59 -13.61 -0.91 0.16
N ALA A 60 -14.03 0.34 0.37
CA ALA A 60 -13.15 1.50 0.32
C ALA A 60 -13.38 2.42 1.52
N ALA A 61 -12.29 2.84 2.15
CA ALA A 61 -12.25 3.93 3.13
C ALA A 61 -11.55 5.13 2.51
N SER A 62 -12.26 6.26 2.41
CA SER A 62 -11.70 7.51 1.88
C SER A 62 -10.64 8.07 2.81
N MET A 63 -9.48 8.39 2.25
CA MET A 63 -8.36 9.03 2.96
C MET A 63 -8.35 10.55 2.79
N LYS A 64 -9.34 11.12 2.07
CA LYS A 64 -9.49 12.57 1.96
C LYS A 64 -9.85 13.17 3.32
N GLU A 65 -9.25 14.32 3.63
CA GLU A 65 -9.61 15.12 4.81
C GLU A 65 -11.08 15.55 4.72
N LYS A 66 -11.76 15.63 5.88
CA LYS A 66 -13.17 16.03 5.98
C LYS A 66 -13.35 17.53 5.81
#